data_AF-A0A820P256-F1
#
_entry.id   AF-A0A820P256-F1
#
_cell.length_a   1.000
_cell.length_b   1.000
_cell.length_c   1.000
_cell.angle_alpha   90.00
_cell.angle_beta   90.00
_cell.angle_gamma   90.00
#
_symmetry.space_group_name_H-M   'P 1'
#
loop_
_entity.id
_entity.type
_entity.pdbx_description
1 polymer ?
#
loop_
_entity_poly.entity_id
_entity_poly.type
_entity_poly.pdbx_seq_one_letter_code
_entity_poly.pdbx_strand_id
1 'polypeptide(L)' 'MERFSQVIEDDSHSTCDDIIAETSLSYGIIERIINDCLKTKKVTSRWIAHQPNDEQKQKPLTICCENLAIF' A
#
# COMPACT_ATOMS: atom_id res chain seq x y z
N MET A 1 4.04 12.74 -9.80
CA MET A 1 3.61 12.97 -8.40
C MET A 1 2.15 12.62 -8.22
N GLU A 2 1.23 13.13 -9.05
CA GLU A 2 -0.22 12.78 -8.98
C GLU A 2 -0.52 11.29 -8.91
N ARG A 3 0.10 10.46 -9.77
CA ARG A 3 -0.13 9.00 -9.76
C ARG A 3 0.25 8.30 -8.45
N PHE A 4 1.30 8.77 -7.76
CA PHE A 4 1.75 8.17 -6.51
C PHE A 4 0.81 8.49 -5.35
N SER A 5 0.32 9.73 -5.31
CA SER A 5 -0.70 10.16 -4.35
C SER A 5 -2.00 9.38 -4.55
N GLN A 6 -2.42 9.15 -5.81
CA GLN A 6 -3.58 8.33 -6.13
C GLN A 6 -3.43 6.88 -5.66
N VAL A 7 -2.30 6.22 -5.94
CA VAL A 7 -2.07 4.82 -5.49
C VAL A 7 -2.19 4.69 -3.96
N ILE A 8 -1.71 5.67 -3.20
CA ILE A 8 -1.80 5.65 -1.73
C ILE A 8 -3.21 5.99 -1.23
N GLU A 9 -3.91 6.89 -1.91
CA GLU A 9 -5.31 7.23 -1.58
C GLU A 9 -6.27 6.08 -1.92
N ASP A 10 -6.03 5.39 -3.03
CA ASP A 10 -6.83 4.26 -3.50
C ASP A 10 -6.56 3.00 -2.67
N ASP A 11 -5.30 2.75 -2.25
CA ASP A 11 -4.95 1.65 -1.36
C ASP A 11 -3.79 1.98 -0.39
N SER A 12 -4.16 2.38 0.82
CA SER A 12 -3.20 2.66 1.90
C SER A 12 -2.42 1.42 2.42
N HIS A 13 -2.80 0.21 1.99
CA HIS A 13 -2.16 -1.06 2.38
C HIS A 13 -1.17 -1.59 1.35
N SER A 14 -1.01 -0.90 0.22
CA SER A 14 -0.03 -1.25 -0.81
C SER A 14 1.39 -1.29 -0.26
N THR A 15 2.14 -2.34 -0.62
CA THR A 15 3.52 -2.49 -0.18
C THR A 15 4.46 -1.64 -1.03
N CYS A 16 5.68 -1.35 -0.54
CA CYS A 16 6.67 -0.65 -1.36
C CYS A 16 6.94 -1.38 -2.68
N ASP A 17 6.91 -2.71 -2.71
CA ASP A 17 7.15 -3.49 -3.93
C ASP A 17 6.01 -3.31 -4.95
N ASP A 18 4.77 -3.24 -4.48
CA ASP A 18 3.60 -2.96 -5.34
C ASP A 18 3.74 -1.57 -5.96
N ILE A 19 4.12 -0.59 -5.15
CA ILE A 19 4.33 0.79 -5.59
C ILE A 19 5.51 0.87 -6.58
N ILE A 20 6.59 0.11 -6.38
CA ILE A 20 7.71 0.02 -7.33
C ILE A 20 7.22 -0.58 -8.66
N ALA A 21 6.44 -1.66 -8.61
CA ALA A 21 5.91 -2.32 -9.80
C ALA A 21 5.03 -1.37 -10.62
N GLU A 22 4.22 -0.54 -9.96
CA GLU A 22 3.26 0.34 -10.63
C GLU A 22 3.88 1.68 -11.09
N THR A 23 4.84 2.21 -10.34
CA THR A 23 5.45 3.52 -10.63
C THR A 23 6.84 3.45 -11.25
N SER A 24 7.47 2.28 -11.25
CA SER A 24 8.87 2.06 -11.66
C SER A 24 9.88 2.96 -10.93
N LEU A 25 9.51 3.49 -9.77
CA LEU A 25 10.37 4.35 -8.95
C LEU A 25 11.27 3.48 -8.07
N SER A 26 12.46 3.99 -7.75
CA SER A 26 13.33 3.31 -6.80
C SER A 26 12.81 3.45 -5.36
N TYR A 27 13.13 2.47 -4.53
CA TYR A 27 12.74 2.45 -3.11
C TYR A 27 13.10 3.75 -2.38
N GLY A 28 14.30 4.30 -2.62
CA GLY A 28 14.73 5.56 -1.99
C GLY A 28 13.93 6.78 -2.44
N ILE A 29 13.44 6.80 -3.69
CA ILE A 29 12.56 7.88 -4.16
C ILE A 29 11.19 7.75 -3.51
N ILE A 30 10.66 6.53 -3.40
CA ILE A 30 9.39 6.24 -2.73
C ILE A 30 9.43 6.66 -1.27
N GLU A 31 10.48 6.29 -0.54
CA GLU A 31 10.68 6.67 0.86
C GLU A 31 10.75 8.20 1.01
N ARG A 32 11.43 8.89 0.10
CA ARG A 32 11.52 10.34 0.11
C ARG A 32 10.17 11.01 -0.17
N ILE A 33 9.38 10.48 -1.11
CA ILE A 33 8.04 11.02 -1.42
C ILE A 33 7.08 10.81 -0.23
N ILE A 34 7.08 9.63 0.38
CA ILE A 34 6.25 9.33 1.56
C ILE A 34 6.56 10.30 2.70
N ASN A 35 7.85 10.41 3.06
CA ASN A 35 8.27 11.21 4.20
C ASN A 35 8.22 12.73 3.93
N ASP A 36 8.73 13.19 2.79
CA ASP A 36 8.93 14.62 2.53
C ASP A 36 7.71 15.26 1.85
N CYS A 37 7.05 14.55 0.93
CA CYS A 37 5.98 15.13 0.11
C CYS A 37 4.59 14.86 0.69
N LEU A 38 4.30 13.64 1.09
CA LEU A 38 3.01 13.27 1.67
C LEU A 38 2.94 13.51 3.18
N LYS A 39 4.10 13.70 3.84
CA LYS A 39 4.22 13.80 5.30
C LYS A 39 3.54 12.64 6.03
N THR A 40 3.38 11.51 5.35
CA THR A 40 2.83 10.28 5.92
C THR A 40 3.99 9.51 6.54
N LYS A 41 3.71 8.84 7.66
CA LYS A 41 4.69 7.96 8.29
C LYS A 41 4.31 6.53 8.02
N LYS A 42 5.28 5.75 7.57
CA LYS A 42 5.19 4.28 7.60
C LYS A 42 4.99 3.86 9.06
N VAL A 43 3.78 3.41 9.40
CA VAL A 43 3.42 3.11 10.80
C VAL A 43 4.23 1.92 11.30
N THR A 44 4.32 0.83 10.53
CA THR A 44 5.18 -0.33 10.82
C THR A 44 5.45 -1.15 9.54
N SER A 45 6.70 -1.58 9.29
CA SER A 45 6.95 -2.72 8.39
C SER A 45 6.84 -3.99 9.25
N ARG A 46 5.69 -4.67 9.23
CA ARG A 46 5.56 -5.92 9.97
C ARG A 46 6.20 -7.05 9.17
N TRP A 47 6.92 -7.92 9.87
CA TRP A 47 7.39 -9.15 9.26
C TRP A 47 6.19 -10.04 8.94
N ILE A 48 6.14 -10.56 7.71
CA ILE A 48 5.11 -11.47 7.24
C ILE A 48 5.83 -12.74 6.79
N ALA A 49 5.37 -13.90 7.27
CA ALA A 49 6.03 -15.18 7.03
C ALA A 49 6.06 -15.62 5.57
N HIS A 50 5.17 -15.06 4.74
CA HIS A 50 5.01 -15.39 3.34
C HIS A 50 4.60 -14.12 2.58
N GLN A 51 5.15 -13.89 1.39
CA GLN A 51 4.74 -12.78 0.52
C GLN A 51 3.39 -13.12 -0.11
N PRO A 52 2.28 -12.50 0.32
CA PRO A 52 0.97 -12.85 -0.20
C PRO A 52 0.85 -12.48 -1.68
N ASN A 53 0.20 -13.33 -2.47
CA ASN A 53 -0.19 -13.01 -3.84
C ASN A 53 -1.39 -12.05 -3.86
N ASP A 54 -1.74 -11.53 -5.04
CA ASP A 54 -2.79 -10.51 -5.17
C ASP A 54 -4.15 -10.99 -4.65
N GLU A 55 -4.51 -12.27 -4.88
CA GLU A 55 -5.74 -12.86 -4.34
C GLU A 55 -5.74 -12.92 -2.81
N GLN A 56 -4.59 -13.28 -2.21
CA GLN A 56 -4.41 -13.35 -0.76
C GLN A 56 -4.40 -11.96 -0.11
N LYS A 57 -4.05 -10.91 -0.85
CA LYS A 57 -4.16 -9.51 -0.42
C LYS A 57 -5.60 -9.00 -0.52
N GLN A 58 -6.30 -9.29 -1.62
CA GLN A 58 -7.66 -8.80 -1.86
C GLN A 58 -8.71 -9.48 -0.99
N LYS A 59 -8.63 -10.80 -0.83
CA LYS A 59 -9.68 -11.58 -0.16
C LYS A 59 -9.99 -11.11 1.28
N PRO A 60 -8.99 -10.79 2.13
CA PRO A 60 -9.25 -10.20 3.45
C PRO A 60 -9.91 -8.82 3.37
N LEU A 61 -9.52 -7.97 2.42
CA LEU A 61 -10.10 -6.64 2.23
C LEU A 61 -11.58 -6.75 1.84
N THR A 62 -11.92 -7.63 0.88
CA THR A 62 -13.30 -7.90 0.48
C THR A 62 -14.14 -8.35 1.67
N ILE A 63 -13.66 -9.34 2.44
CA ILE A 63 -14.35 -9.85 3.62
C ILE A 63 -14.53 -8.75 4.68
N CYS A 64 -13.53 -7.91 4.88
CA CYS A 64 -13.60 -6.80 5.84
C CYS A 64 -14.66 -5.77 5.42
N CYS A 65 -14.65 -5.37 4.14
CA CYS A 65 -15.64 -4.44 3.57
C CYS A 65 -17.07 -5.00 3.63
N GLU A 66 -17.24 -6.29 3.30
CA GLU A 66 -18.54 -6.97 3.43
C GLU A 66 -19.04 -6.98 4.87
N ASN A 67 -18.16 -7.31 5.83
CA ASN A 67 -18.53 -7.28 7.25
C ASN A 67 -18.87 -5.86 7.72
N LEU A 68 -18.10 -4.85 7.33
CA LEU A 68 -18.37 -3.44 7.64
C LEU A 68 -19.71 -2.96 7.08
N ALA A 69 -20.15 -3.46 5.93
CA ALA A 69 -21.44 -3.11 5.34
C ALA A 69 -22.65 -3.78 6.02
N ILE A 70 -22.41 -4.83 6.81
CA ILE A 70 -23.44 -5.56 7.56
C ILE A 70 -23.67 -4.91 8.96
N PHE A 71 -22.70 -4.13 9.46
CA PHE A 71 -22.78 -3.40 10.74
C PHE A 71 -23.21 -1.93 10.55
#